data_AF-A0A229VZK4-F1
#
_entry.id   AF-A0A229VZK4-F1
#
_cell.length_a   1.000
_cell.length_b   1.000
_cell.length_c   1.000
_cell.angle_alpha   90.00
_cell.angle_beta   90.00
_cell.angle_gamma   90.00
#
_symmetry.space_group_name_H-M   'P 1'
#
loop_
_entity.id
_entity.type
_entity.pdbx_description
1 polymer ?
#
loop_
_entity_poly.entity_id
_entity_poly.type
_entity_poly.pdbx_seq_one_letter_code
_entity_poly.pdbx_strand_id
1 'polypeptide(L)'
;MTLISHLPYDPKWIALQREASMSGRMLSLGLHALLDADYMNQELYYTGFFNITIALERIYKLILESHEYSTNGSFLTDNQLKNEGHDLLKLYERTQKSINPVTKKLNDSPTMPDEELTKVLTFLTDFAKKDRYFNFVSLGKKGAADPVSRWHRLVLKWHKQPPLTQEQLDILTKAQMQDNQPRSLYDINYFDERGNNLESNEQCQQALFLAEHVQRAGTLILFKIAKAATNQLCSYSNLYDPKTQSEIYRSSNHLISQKELEQEINKPQPLQLPNFEDFFTKFHQSEERYLRFVNERQETRYASE
;
A
#
# COMPACT_ATOMS: atom_id res chain seq x y z
N MET A 1 15.32 31.11 27.66
CA MET A 1 14.72 30.33 26.55
C MET A 1 13.46 31.07 26.14
N THR A 2 13.59 31.95 25.15
CA THR A 2 12.47 32.79 24.68
C THR A 2 11.63 31.90 23.78
N LEU A 3 10.45 31.50 24.24
CA LEU A 3 9.45 30.86 23.39
C LEU A 3 9.05 31.90 22.34
N ILE A 4 9.59 31.74 21.13
CA ILE A 4 9.07 32.43 19.95
C ILE A 4 7.59 32.05 19.91
N SER A 5 6.70 33.05 19.95
CA SER A 5 5.27 32.84 19.76
C SER A 5 5.10 32.20 18.39
N HIS A 6 4.97 30.88 18.35
CA HIS A 6 4.69 30.17 17.12
C HIS A 6 3.35 30.68 16.62
N LEU A 7 3.35 31.25 15.41
CA LEU A 7 2.12 31.53 14.68
C LEU A 7 1.24 30.28 14.74
N PRO A 8 -0.07 30.42 15.04
CA PRO A 8 -0.95 29.26 15.16
C PRO A 8 -0.98 28.52 13.82
N TYR A 9 -0.56 27.25 13.82
CA TYR A 9 -0.65 26.37 12.66
C TYR A 9 -2.12 26.11 12.31
N ASP A 10 -2.44 26.10 11.02
CA ASP A 10 -3.76 25.70 10.54
C ASP A 10 -4.03 24.23 10.92
N PRO A 11 -5.08 23.91 11.70
CA PRO A 11 -5.40 22.52 12.09
C PRO A 11 -5.57 21.58 10.90
N LYS A 12 -5.96 22.09 9.72
CA LYS A 12 -6.08 21.31 8.49
C LYS A 12 -4.74 20.74 8.05
N TRP A 13 -3.65 21.48 8.23
CA TRP A 13 -2.31 21.00 7.91
C TRP A 13 -1.92 19.78 8.77
N ILE A 14 -2.21 19.84 10.08
CA ILE A 14 -1.95 18.73 11.01
C ILE A 14 -2.77 17.49 10.62
N ALA A 15 -4.03 17.68 10.21
CA ALA A 15 -4.88 16.59 9.73
C ALA A 15 -4.29 15.90 8.49
N LEU A 16 -3.90 16.68 7.47
CA LEU A 16 -3.26 16.17 6.25
C LEU A 16 -1.95 15.42 6.56
N GLN A 17 -1.11 15.99 7.43
CA GLN A 17 0.14 15.36 7.86
C GLN A 17 -0.10 13.99 8.53
N ARG A 18 -1.06 13.93 9.46
CA ARG A 18 -1.38 12.69 10.18
C ARG A 18 -1.93 11.62 9.26
N GLU A 19 -2.81 12.01 8.34
CA GLU A 19 -3.39 11.11 7.34
C GLU A 19 -2.31 10.55 6.39
N ALA A 20 -1.41 11.40 5.89
CA ALA A 20 -0.29 10.96 5.04
C ALA A 20 0.67 10.03 5.80
N SER A 21 1.09 10.42 7.02
CA SER A 21 2.00 9.61 7.83
C SER A 21 1.41 8.26 8.23
N MET A 22 0.13 8.24 8.62
CA MET A 22 -0.58 7.00 8.95
C MET A 22 -0.65 6.08 7.73
N SER A 23 -1.03 6.62 6.57
CA SER A 23 -1.15 5.84 5.34
C SER A 23 0.20 5.24 4.90
N GLY A 24 1.29 6.02 4.94
CA GLY A 24 2.63 5.53 4.60
C GLY A 24 3.13 4.42 5.54
N ARG A 25 2.83 4.52 6.84
CA ARG A 25 3.13 3.47 7.83
C ARG A 25 2.31 2.21 7.58
N MET A 26 1.01 2.34 7.32
CA MET A 26 0.14 1.21 7.03
C MET A 26 0.57 0.48 5.76
N LEU A 27 0.93 1.20 4.68
CA LEU A 27 1.49 0.56 3.48
C LEU A 27 2.74 -0.26 3.81
N SER A 28 3.67 0.31 4.57
CA SER A 28 4.92 -0.36 4.96
C SER A 28 4.65 -1.63 5.79
N LEU A 29 3.76 -1.53 6.79
CA LEU A 29 3.38 -2.66 7.64
C LEU A 29 2.68 -3.75 6.83
N GLY A 30 1.79 -3.37 5.91
CA GLY A 30 1.08 -4.30 5.07
C GLY A 30 2.00 -5.08 4.14
N LEU A 31 2.96 -4.39 3.48
CA LEU A 31 3.95 -5.05 2.63
C LEU A 31 4.87 -5.98 3.43
N HIS A 32 5.33 -5.56 4.62
CA HIS A 32 6.16 -6.43 5.46
C HIS A 32 5.42 -7.68 5.94
N ALA A 33 4.17 -7.53 6.39
CA ALA A 33 3.37 -8.68 6.80
C ALA A 33 3.21 -9.68 5.64
N LEU A 34 2.95 -9.20 4.42
CA LEU A 34 2.84 -10.07 3.24
C LEU A 34 4.16 -10.70 2.81
N LEU A 35 5.31 -10.10 3.13
CA LEU A 35 6.63 -10.71 2.89
C LEU A 35 6.95 -11.83 3.88
N ASP A 36 6.33 -11.80 5.06
CA ASP A 36 6.55 -12.79 6.10
C ASP A 36 5.46 -13.88 6.10
N ALA A 37 4.34 -13.66 5.41
CA ALA A 37 3.19 -14.56 5.34
C ALA A 37 3.46 -15.85 4.56
N ASP A 38 3.17 -17.00 5.17
CA ASP A 38 3.29 -18.33 4.57
C ASP A 38 2.22 -19.27 5.19
N TYR A 39 2.28 -20.56 4.89
CA TYR A 39 1.32 -21.53 5.42
C TYR A 39 1.38 -21.70 6.95
N MET A 40 2.51 -21.34 7.60
CA MET A 40 2.63 -21.36 9.06
C MET A 40 2.14 -20.07 9.71
N ASN A 41 2.19 -18.94 8.98
CA ASN A 41 1.86 -17.60 9.46
C ASN A 41 0.73 -16.97 8.63
N GLN A 42 -0.38 -17.70 8.44
CA GLN A 42 -1.46 -17.28 7.54
C GLN A 42 -2.18 -16.00 8.01
N GLU A 43 -2.15 -15.68 9.30
CA GLU A 43 -2.69 -14.43 9.87
C GLU A 43 -1.99 -13.17 9.33
N LEU A 44 -0.76 -13.30 8.85
CA LEU A 44 -0.02 -12.20 8.23
C LEU A 44 -0.60 -11.80 6.87
N TYR A 45 -1.26 -12.71 6.14
CA TYR A 45 -2.03 -12.34 4.94
C TYR A 45 -3.15 -11.36 5.27
N TYR A 46 -3.93 -11.66 6.31
CA TYR A 46 -5.01 -10.78 6.78
C TYR A 46 -4.44 -9.42 7.21
N THR A 47 -3.40 -9.43 8.05
CA THR A 47 -2.71 -8.22 8.50
C THR A 47 -2.24 -7.37 7.32
N GLY A 48 -1.66 -8.01 6.31
CA GLY A 48 -1.27 -7.41 5.04
C GLY A 48 -2.43 -6.73 4.32
N PHE A 49 -3.47 -7.49 4.01
CA PHE A 49 -4.62 -7.01 3.25
C PHE A 49 -5.37 -5.88 3.98
N PHE A 50 -5.53 -5.96 5.31
CA PHE A 50 -6.14 -4.91 6.10
C PHE A 50 -5.38 -3.58 5.97
N ASN A 51 -4.08 -3.64 6.20
CA ASN A 51 -3.25 -2.44 6.21
C ASN A 51 -3.18 -1.81 4.82
N ILE A 52 -2.96 -2.60 3.77
CA ILE A 52 -2.88 -2.10 2.39
C ILE A 52 -4.22 -1.50 1.95
N THR A 53 -5.34 -2.18 2.21
CA THR A 53 -6.66 -1.71 1.75
C THR A 53 -7.01 -0.35 2.37
N ILE A 54 -6.84 -0.22 3.69
CA ILE A 54 -7.14 1.04 4.39
C ILE A 54 -6.17 2.14 3.96
N ALA A 55 -4.88 1.83 3.79
CA ALA A 55 -3.90 2.83 3.38
C ALA A 55 -4.18 3.38 1.97
N LEU A 56 -4.51 2.51 1.01
CA LEU A 56 -4.87 2.92 -0.35
C LEU A 56 -6.14 3.77 -0.36
N GLU A 57 -7.16 3.39 0.41
CA GLU A 57 -8.38 4.20 0.53
C GLU A 57 -8.06 5.63 1.00
N ARG A 58 -7.24 5.75 2.06
CA ARG A 58 -6.83 7.03 2.62
C ARG A 58 -6.01 7.86 1.63
N ILE A 59 -5.07 7.24 0.91
CA ILE A 59 -4.27 7.93 -0.11
C ILE A 59 -5.15 8.43 -1.25
N TYR A 60 -6.06 7.61 -1.77
CA TYR A 60 -6.96 8.06 -2.83
C TYR A 60 -7.86 9.20 -2.36
N LYS A 61 -8.38 9.15 -1.13
CA LYS A 61 -9.15 10.26 -0.55
C LYS A 61 -8.29 11.53 -0.38
N LEU A 62 -7.05 11.40 0.09
CA LEU A 62 -6.12 12.53 0.15
C LEU A 62 -5.88 13.16 -1.22
N ILE A 63 -5.75 12.35 -2.28
CA ILE A 63 -5.61 12.86 -3.66
C ILE A 63 -6.84 13.68 -4.06
N LEU A 64 -8.05 13.20 -3.77
CA LEU A 64 -9.29 13.92 -4.10
C LEU A 64 -9.43 15.22 -3.30
N GLU A 65 -9.09 15.20 -2.01
CA GLU A 65 -9.08 16.38 -1.14
C GLU A 65 -8.06 17.43 -1.60
N SER A 66 -6.83 17.01 -1.92
CA SER A 66 -5.79 17.88 -2.44
C SER A 66 -6.14 18.45 -3.81
N HIS A 67 -6.81 17.66 -4.65
CA HIS A 67 -7.32 18.12 -5.94
C HIS A 67 -8.40 19.20 -5.78
N GLU A 68 -9.39 18.95 -4.92
CA GLU A 68 -10.48 19.91 -4.67
C GLU A 68 -9.91 21.21 -4.09
N TYR A 69 -8.99 21.11 -3.13
CA TYR A 69 -8.34 22.27 -2.52
C TYR A 69 -7.56 23.11 -3.55
N SER A 70 -6.71 22.47 -4.35
CA SER A 70 -5.87 23.17 -5.34
C SER A 70 -6.67 23.72 -6.53
N THR A 71 -7.89 23.21 -6.77
CA THR A 71 -8.72 23.62 -7.91
C THR A 71 -9.79 24.65 -7.51
N ASN A 72 -10.43 24.45 -6.36
CA ASN A 72 -11.60 25.22 -5.92
C ASN A 72 -11.34 26.02 -4.62
N GLY A 73 -10.18 25.84 -3.99
CA GLY A 73 -9.79 26.54 -2.76
C GLY A 73 -10.51 26.08 -1.50
N SER A 74 -11.21 24.96 -1.56
CA SER A 74 -11.88 24.33 -0.42
C SER A 74 -11.69 22.82 -0.48
N PHE A 75 -11.76 22.16 0.67
CA PHE A 75 -11.78 20.70 0.76
C PHE A 75 -13.19 20.17 0.48
N LEU A 76 -13.31 18.87 0.22
CA LEU A 76 -14.61 18.22 0.09
C LEU A 76 -15.37 18.33 1.42
N THR A 77 -16.69 18.50 1.33
CA THR A 77 -17.56 18.37 2.51
C THR A 77 -17.60 16.92 2.98
N ASP A 78 -17.92 16.71 4.26
CA ASP A 78 -18.12 15.36 4.83
C ASP A 78 -19.06 14.49 3.99
N ASN A 79 -20.12 15.08 3.44
CA ASN A 79 -21.07 14.35 2.60
C ASN A 79 -20.46 13.98 1.24
N GLN A 80 -19.70 14.88 0.60
CA GLN A 80 -19.00 14.56 -0.63
C GLN A 80 -17.98 13.44 -0.41
N LEU A 81 -17.15 13.54 0.64
CA LEU A 81 -16.14 12.52 0.93
C LEU A 81 -16.75 11.16 1.30
N LYS A 82 -17.88 11.14 2.03
CA LYS A 82 -18.64 9.91 2.31
C LYS A 82 -19.21 9.28 1.04
N ASN A 83 -19.69 10.09 0.10
CA ASN A 83 -20.25 9.61 -1.15
C ASN A 83 -19.21 8.95 -2.06
N GLU A 84 -17.91 9.28 -1.92
CA GLU A 84 -16.83 8.56 -2.61
C GLU A 84 -16.70 7.09 -2.14
N GLY A 85 -17.20 6.77 -0.94
CA GLY A 85 -17.28 5.41 -0.41
C GLY A 85 -15.92 4.79 -0.04
N HIS A 86 -15.83 3.47 -0.15
CA HIS A 86 -14.67 2.65 0.26
C HIS A 86 -14.22 1.68 -0.86
N ASP A 87 -14.71 1.88 -2.08
CA ASP A 87 -14.44 0.99 -3.20
C ASP A 87 -13.16 1.43 -3.91
N LEU A 88 -12.08 0.64 -3.77
CA LEU A 88 -10.77 1.07 -4.24
C LEU A 88 -10.70 1.23 -5.76
N LEU A 89 -11.44 0.43 -6.52
CA LEU A 89 -11.47 0.57 -7.97
C LEU A 89 -12.12 1.90 -8.37
N LYS A 90 -13.28 2.21 -7.77
CA LYS A 90 -13.97 3.49 -8.02
C LYS A 90 -13.14 4.69 -7.57
N LEU A 91 -12.50 4.60 -6.41
CA LEU A 91 -11.62 5.64 -5.91
C LEU A 91 -10.43 5.86 -6.86
N TYR A 92 -9.78 4.79 -7.29
CA TYR A 92 -8.70 4.86 -8.28
C TYR A 92 -9.17 5.52 -9.59
N GLU A 93 -10.27 5.08 -10.18
CA GLU A 93 -10.83 5.69 -11.40
C GLU A 93 -11.16 7.18 -11.19
N ARG A 94 -11.67 7.52 -10.00
CA ARG A 94 -11.96 8.91 -9.63
C ARG A 94 -10.70 9.74 -9.52
N THR A 95 -9.62 9.22 -8.95
CA THR A 95 -8.34 9.94 -8.88
C THR A 95 -7.73 10.12 -10.26
N GLN A 96 -7.85 9.14 -11.17
CA GLN A 96 -7.36 9.30 -12.54
C GLN A 96 -8.07 10.47 -13.27
N LYS A 97 -9.36 10.71 -12.99
CA LYS A 97 -10.10 11.87 -13.53
C LYS A 97 -9.65 13.22 -12.96
N SER A 98 -8.94 13.23 -11.83
CA SER A 98 -8.42 14.43 -11.18
C SER A 98 -7.04 14.85 -11.69
N ILE A 99 -6.43 14.11 -12.62
CA ILE A 99 -5.17 14.49 -13.26
C ILE A 99 -5.40 15.71 -14.15
N ASN A 100 -4.62 16.77 -13.93
CA ASN A 100 -4.67 18.00 -14.70
C ASN A 100 -3.25 18.37 -15.19
N PRO A 101 -3.08 19.39 -16.06
CA PRO A 101 -1.76 19.75 -16.60
C PRO A 101 -0.71 20.08 -15.53
N VAL A 102 -1.11 20.56 -14.35
CA VAL A 102 -0.21 20.88 -13.22
C VAL A 102 0.31 19.59 -12.59
N THR A 103 -0.56 18.60 -12.42
CA THR A 103 -0.24 17.32 -11.74
C THR A 103 0.28 16.23 -12.67
N LYS A 104 0.14 16.40 -13.99
CA LYS A 104 0.50 15.40 -15.01
C LYS A 104 1.97 14.96 -14.97
N LYS A 105 2.90 15.81 -14.51
CA LYS A 105 4.35 15.56 -14.56
C LYS A 105 4.82 14.38 -13.70
N LEU A 106 4.08 14.04 -12.65
CA LEU A 106 4.45 12.98 -11.70
C LEU A 106 3.43 11.82 -11.71
N ASN A 107 2.47 11.85 -12.63
CA ASN A 107 1.41 10.85 -12.64
C ASN A 107 1.77 9.69 -13.59
N ASP A 108 2.33 8.63 -13.01
CA ASP A 108 2.52 7.36 -13.68
C ASP A 108 1.41 6.38 -13.26
N SER A 109 0.77 5.75 -14.24
CA SER A 109 -0.09 4.60 -13.95
C SER A 109 0.76 3.42 -13.46
N PRO A 110 0.21 2.52 -12.63
CA PRO A 110 0.94 1.32 -12.22
C PRO A 110 1.46 0.55 -13.43
N THR A 111 2.75 0.17 -13.41
CA THR A 111 3.38 -0.61 -14.50
C THR A 111 2.91 -2.07 -14.49
N MET A 112 1.66 -2.31 -14.89
CA MET A 112 1.01 -3.62 -14.98
C MET A 112 -0.19 -3.60 -15.94
N PRO A 113 -0.68 -4.76 -16.42
CA PRO A 113 -1.90 -4.83 -17.20
C PRO A 113 -3.13 -4.30 -16.44
N ASP A 114 -4.00 -3.56 -17.12
CA ASP A 114 -5.23 -3.00 -16.54
C ASP A 114 -6.15 -4.06 -15.93
N GLU A 115 -6.21 -5.26 -16.55
CA GLU A 115 -6.99 -6.38 -15.99
C GLU A 115 -6.42 -6.84 -14.65
N GLU A 116 -5.10 -6.90 -14.51
CA GLU A 116 -4.43 -7.27 -13.26
C GLU A 116 -4.76 -6.24 -12.17
N LEU A 117 -4.55 -4.96 -12.47
CA LEU A 117 -4.86 -3.85 -11.58
C LEU A 117 -6.31 -3.89 -11.11
N THR A 118 -7.25 -4.04 -12.04
CA THR A 118 -8.68 -4.12 -11.75
C THR A 118 -9.00 -5.27 -10.80
N LYS A 119 -8.41 -6.45 -11.04
CA LYS A 119 -8.65 -7.64 -10.22
C LYS A 119 -8.05 -7.51 -8.83
N VAL A 120 -6.88 -6.87 -8.69
CA VAL A 120 -6.23 -6.61 -7.40
C VAL A 120 -7.05 -5.59 -6.58
N LEU A 121 -7.45 -4.47 -7.17
CA LEU A 121 -8.28 -3.46 -6.47
C LEU A 121 -9.65 -4.03 -6.08
N THR A 122 -10.23 -4.87 -6.93
CA THR A 122 -11.49 -5.59 -6.62
C THR A 122 -11.29 -6.57 -5.46
N PHE A 123 -10.19 -7.33 -5.45
CA PHE A 123 -9.86 -8.25 -4.36
C PHE A 123 -9.75 -7.53 -3.01
N LEU A 124 -8.98 -6.43 -2.95
CA LEU A 124 -8.83 -5.64 -1.72
C LEU A 124 -10.16 -5.03 -1.26
N THR A 125 -10.98 -4.55 -2.21
CA THR A 125 -12.31 -4.02 -1.93
C THR A 125 -13.25 -5.09 -1.34
N ASP A 126 -13.28 -6.27 -1.94
CA ASP A 126 -14.04 -7.42 -1.44
C ASP A 126 -13.56 -7.85 -0.05
N PHE A 127 -12.25 -7.88 0.15
CA PHE A 127 -11.65 -8.22 1.42
C PHE A 127 -12.13 -7.31 2.54
N ALA A 128 -12.05 -5.99 2.36
CA ALA A 128 -12.50 -5.03 3.36
C ALA A 128 -14.02 -5.06 3.61
N LYS A 129 -14.84 -5.38 2.59
CA LYS A 129 -16.30 -5.41 2.72
C LYS A 129 -16.81 -6.67 3.42
N LYS A 130 -16.28 -7.85 3.09
CA LYS A 130 -16.87 -9.14 3.50
C LYS A 130 -15.83 -10.18 3.93
N ASP A 131 -14.70 -10.30 3.26
CA ASP A 131 -13.80 -11.45 3.49
C ASP A 131 -12.95 -11.28 4.75
N ARG A 132 -12.89 -10.09 5.33
CA ARG A 132 -12.24 -9.83 6.63
C ARG A 132 -12.73 -10.70 7.78
N TYR A 133 -13.96 -11.21 7.69
CA TYR A 133 -14.58 -12.10 8.67
C TYR A 133 -14.78 -13.52 8.11
N PHE A 134 -14.06 -13.86 7.04
CA PHE A 134 -14.15 -15.17 6.39
C PHE A 134 -14.08 -16.32 7.39
N ASN A 135 -13.10 -16.29 8.30
CA ASN A 135 -12.91 -17.32 9.32
C ASN A 135 -14.13 -17.50 10.24
N PHE A 136 -14.89 -16.44 10.56
CA PHE A 136 -16.11 -16.59 11.36
C PHE A 136 -17.27 -17.14 10.52
N VAL A 137 -17.35 -16.75 9.25
CA VAL A 137 -18.39 -17.23 8.33
C VAL A 137 -18.20 -18.72 8.03
N SER A 138 -16.95 -19.18 7.87
CA SER A 138 -16.62 -20.56 7.55
C SER A 138 -16.98 -21.56 8.67
N LEU A 139 -17.10 -21.10 9.92
CA LEU A 139 -17.59 -21.92 11.04
C LEU A 139 -19.05 -22.37 10.85
N GLY A 140 -19.87 -21.55 10.17
CA GLY A 140 -21.32 -21.78 10.03
C GLY A 140 -21.79 -22.08 8.60
N LYS A 141 -20.98 -21.81 7.57
CA LYS A 141 -21.35 -21.97 6.16
C LYS A 141 -20.22 -22.60 5.36
N LYS A 142 -20.54 -23.68 4.64
CA LYS A 142 -19.62 -24.26 3.64
C LYS A 142 -19.61 -23.41 2.37
N GLY A 143 -18.43 -23.18 1.79
CA GLY A 143 -18.28 -22.62 0.44
C GLY A 143 -18.05 -21.12 0.32
N ALA A 144 -17.79 -20.39 1.41
CA ALA A 144 -17.25 -19.03 1.29
C ALA A 144 -15.86 -19.08 0.63
N ALA A 145 -15.49 -18.06 -0.16
CA ALA A 145 -14.23 -18.03 -0.87
C ALA A 145 -13.11 -17.44 0.02
N ASP A 146 -12.19 -18.29 0.46
CA ASP A 146 -11.04 -17.92 1.29
C ASP A 146 -10.19 -16.81 0.63
N PRO A 147 -9.97 -15.65 1.29
CA PRO A 147 -9.15 -14.58 0.75
C PRO A 147 -7.69 -14.97 0.53
N VAL A 148 -7.10 -15.86 1.34
CA VAL A 148 -5.71 -16.29 1.19
C VAL A 148 -5.57 -17.11 -0.10
N SER A 149 -6.39 -18.14 -0.25
CA SER A 149 -6.46 -18.94 -1.47
C SER A 149 -6.79 -18.13 -2.73
N ARG A 150 -7.67 -17.11 -2.62
CA ARG A 150 -7.98 -16.18 -3.72
C ARG A 150 -6.77 -15.33 -4.11
N TRP A 151 -6.02 -14.81 -3.14
CA TRP A 151 -4.82 -14.02 -3.38
C TRP A 151 -3.77 -14.83 -4.12
N HIS A 152 -3.50 -16.05 -3.66
CA HIS A 152 -2.57 -16.97 -4.34
C HIS A 152 -2.97 -17.23 -5.80
N ARG A 153 -4.25 -17.58 -6.04
CA ARG A 153 -4.76 -17.76 -7.42
C ARG A 153 -4.62 -16.51 -8.26
N LEU A 154 -4.86 -15.34 -7.66
CA LEU A 154 -4.72 -14.06 -8.33
C LEU A 154 -3.26 -13.85 -8.73
N VAL A 155 -2.31 -13.88 -7.79
CA VAL A 155 -0.88 -13.65 -8.11
C VAL A 155 -0.37 -14.64 -9.15
N LEU A 156 -0.65 -15.94 -8.97
CA LEU A 156 -0.15 -17.00 -9.85
C LEU A 156 -0.76 -16.98 -11.26
N LYS A 157 -1.92 -16.35 -11.47
CA LYS A 157 -2.50 -16.20 -12.81
C LYS A 157 -1.65 -15.28 -13.70
N TRP A 158 -1.04 -14.22 -13.15
CA TRP A 158 -0.22 -13.27 -13.90
C TRP A 158 1.28 -13.51 -13.72
N HIS A 159 1.71 -13.95 -12.53
CA HIS A 159 3.10 -14.22 -12.19
C HIS A 159 3.25 -15.69 -11.87
N LYS A 160 3.38 -16.52 -12.91
CA LYS A 160 3.58 -17.97 -12.74
C LYS A 160 4.88 -18.25 -12.02
N GLN A 161 4.86 -19.25 -11.13
CA GLN A 161 6.08 -19.72 -10.49
C GLN A 161 7.04 -20.25 -11.58
N PRO A 162 8.31 -19.81 -11.58
CA PRO A 162 9.31 -20.37 -12.47
C PRO A 162 9.59 -21.84 -12.10
N PRO A 163 10.23 -22.61 -12.99
CA PRO A 163 10.77 -23.92 -12.62
C PRO A 163 11.69 -23.81 -11.41
N LEU A 164 11.66 -24.84 -10.55
CA LEU A 164 12.50 -24.90 -9.36
C LEU A 164 13.99 -24.88 -9.74
N THR A 165 14.79 -24.21 -8.92
CA THR A 165 16.25 -24.24 -9.06
C THR A 165 16.82 -25.59 -8.65
N GLN A 166 18.06 -25.89 -9.05
CA GLN A 166 18.73 -27.12 -8.61
C GLN A 166 18.82 -27.21 -7.08
N GLU A 167 19.11 -26.09 -6.43
CA GLU A 167 19.14 -26.01 -4.96
C GLU A 167 17.79 -26.37 -4.33
N GLN A 168 16.68 -25.84 -4.87
CA GLN A 168 15.34 -26.19 -4.42
C GLN A 168 15.02 -27.67 -4.64
N LEU A 169 15.45 -28.24 -5.77
CA LEU A 169 15.29 -29.68 -6.05
C LEU A 169 16.09 -30.55 -5.08
N ASP A 170 17.31 -30.12 -4.71
CA ASP A 170 18.13 -30.81 -3.71
C ASP A 170 17.49 -30.76 -2.31
N ILE A 171 16.86 -29.63 -1.95
CA ILE A 171 16.09 -29.48 -0.71
C ILE A 171 14.89 -30.44 -0.71
N LEU A 172 14.11 -30.50 -1.79
CA LEU A 172 12.97 -31.43 -1.90
C LEU A 172 13.42 -32.89 -1.77
N THR A 173 14.53 -33.24 -2.43
CA THR A 173 15.08 -34.60 -2.36
C THR A 173 15.44 -34.97 -0.92
N LYS A 174 16.07 -34.05 -0.17
CA LYS A 174 16.39 -34.25 1.26
C LYS A 174 15.11 -34.38 2.12
N ALA A 175 14.12 -33.53 1.88
CA ALA A 175 12.84 -33.58 2.60
C ALA A 175 12.13 -34.92 2.38
N GLN A 176 12.09 -35.41 1.14
CA GLN A 176 11.53 -36.71 0.78
C GLN A 176 12.29 -37.88 1.46
N MET A 177 13.62 -37.81 1.56
CA MET A 177 14.39 -38.82 2.30
C MET A 177 14.02 -38.88 3.79
N GLN A 178 13.68 -37.73 4.40
CA GLN A 178 13.24 -37.67 5.80
C GLN A 178 11.82 -38.20 6.00
N ASP A 179 10.95 -38.10 5.00
CA ASP A 179 9.60 -38.67 5.03
C ASP A 179 9.63 -40.21 5.13
N ASN A 180 10.67 -40.85 4.60
CA ASN A 180 10.85 -42.31 4.63
C ASN A 180 11.39 -42.86 5.96
N GLN A 181 11.67 -42.01 6.96
CA GLN A 181 12.16 -42.44 8.27
C GLN A 181 10.98 -42.64 9.25
N PRO A 182 10.99 -43.69 10.11
CA PRO A 182 9.94 -43.90 11.11
C PRO A 182 9.82 -42.70 12.05
N ARG A 183 8.65 -42.04 12.07
CA ARG A 183 8.41 -40.88 12.93
C ARG A 183 7.82 -41.29 14.29
N SER A 184 8.31 -40.64 15.35
CA SER A 184 7.55 -40.46 16.59
C SER A 184 6.37 -39.54 16.28
N LEU A 185 5.13 -39.99 16.57
CA LEU A 185 3.89 -39.24 16.34
C LEU A 185 4.01 -37.77 16.75
N TYR A 186 3.85 -36.86 15.79
CA TYR A 186 3.52 -35.47 16.05
C TYR A 186 2.17 -35.20 15.39
N ASP A 187 1.11 -35.08 16.19
CA ASP A 187 -0.22 -34.66 15.75
C ASP A 187 -0.24 -33.14 15.50
N ILE A 188 0.48 -32.68 14.48
CA ILE A 188 0.39 -31.29 14.01
C ILE A 188 -0.12 -31.31 12.57
N ASN A 189 -1.36 -30.86 12.38
CA ASN A 189 -1.94 -30.67 11.05
C ASN A 189 -1.50 -29.29 10.53
N TYR A 190 -0.64 -29.28 9.51
CA TYR A 190 -0.35 -28.08 8.73
C TYR A 190 -1.27 -28.01 7.52
N PHE A 191 -1.70 -26.80 7.17
CA PHE A 191 -2.54 -26.58 6.00
C PHE A 191 -1.87 -25.57 5.09
N ASP A 192 -1.85 -25.83 3.78
CA ASP A 192 -1.38 -24.86 2.80
C ASP A 192 -2.33 -23.64 2.72
N GLU A 193 -1.93 -22.63 1.96
CA GLU A 193 -2.72 -21.42 1.71
C GLU A 193 -4.00 -21.64 0.90
N ARG A 194 -4.31 -22.89 0.53
CA ARG A 194 -5.56 -23.31 -0.09
C ARG A 194 -6.42 -24.17 0.84
N GLY A 195 -5.95 -24.44 2.06
CA GLY A 195 -6.61 -25.26 3.07
C GLY A 195 -6.41 -26.77 2.86
N ASN A 196 -5.48 -27.20 2.02
CA ASN A 196 -5.14 -28.62 1.86
C ASN A 196 -4.21 -29.06 2.99
N ASN A 197 -4.38 -30.29 3.46
CA ASN A 197 -3.51 -30.88 4.46
C ASN A 197 -2.09 -31.09 3.88
N LEU A 198 -1.07 -30.77 4.67
CA LEU A 198 0.33 -31.02 4.37
C LEU A 198 0.78 -32.26 5.16
N GLU A 199 0.98 -33.36 4.45
CA GLU A 199 1.18 -34.70 5.02
C GLU A 199 2.64 -35.15 5.00
N SER A 200 3.53 -34.37 4.37
CA SER A 200 4.94 -34.72 4.23
C SER A 200 5.85 -33.48 4.29
N ASN A 201 7.12 -33.69 4.63
CA ASN A 201 8.14 -32.64 4.61
C ASN A 201 8.32 -32.11 3.19
N GLU A 202 8.24 -32.98 2.18
CA GLU A 202 8.26 -32.55 0.77
C GLU A 202 7.13 -31.55 0.47
N GLN A 203 5.90 -31.85 0.89
CA GLN A 203 4.76 -30.95 0.69
C GLN A 203 4.93 -29.64 1.45
N CYS A 204 5.47 -29.68 2.67
CA CYS A 204 5.82 -28.47 3.42
C CYS A 204 6.83 -27.59 2.68
N GLN A 205 7.88 -28.18 2.10
CA GLN A 205 8.89 -27.44 1.32
C GLN A 205 8.29 -26.87 0.02
N GLN A 206 7.45 -27.63 -0.67
CA GLN A 206 6.74 -27.14 -1.85
C GLN A 206 5.83 -25.94 -1.52
N ALA A 207 5.13 -25.99 -0.39
CA ALA A 207 4.31 -24.90 0.10
C ALA A 207 5.16 -23.65 0.40
N LEU A 208 6.33 -23.80 1.05
CA LEU A 208 7.26 -22.67 1.29
C LEU A 208 7.72 -22.02 -0.03
N PHE A 209 8.15 -22.82 -1.01
CA PHE A 209 8.62 -22.27 -2.29
C PHE A 209 7.51 -21.53 -3.04
N LEU A 210 6.28 -22.03 -2.97
CA LEU A 210 5.13 -21.34 -3.57
C LEU A 210 4.80 -20.05 -2.82
N ALA A 211 4.81 -20.09 -1.48
CA ALA A 211 4.59 -18.95 -0.62
C ALA A 211 5.63 -17.85 -0.91
N GLU A 212 6.91 -18.19 -0.96
CA GLU A 212 8.01 -17.26 -1.25
C GLU A 212 7.83 -16.56 -2.61
N HIS A 213 7.43 -17.31 -3.63
CA HIS A 213 7.12 -16.75 -4.94
C HIS A 213 5.93 -15.78 -4.88
N VAL A 214 4.86 -16.15 -4.18
CA VAL A 214 3.67 -15.31 -3.99
C VAL A 214 3.97 -14.06 -3.16
N GLN A 215 4.83 -14.17 -2.14
CA GLN A 215 5.32 -13.04 -1.35
C GLN A 215 6.04 -12.03 -2.27
N ARG A 216 7.01 -12.50 -3.08
CA ARG A 216 7.77 -11.65 -4.01
C ARG A 216 6.86 -10.96 -5.03
N ALA A 217 6.12 -11.76 -5.79
CA ALA A 217 5.28 -11.25 -6.88
C ALA A 217 4.12 -10.41 -6.35
N GLY A 218 3.44 -10.90 -5.31
CA GLY A 218 2.28 -10.22 -4.70
C GLY A 218 2.64 -8.87 -4.11
N THR A 219 3.75 -8.78 -3.37
CA THR A 219 4.17 -7.52 -2.77
C THR A 219 4.68 -6.52 -3.81
N LEU A 220 5.30 -6.98 -4.90
CA LEU A 220 5.66 -6.13 -6.05
C LEU A 220 4.43 -5.51 -6.72
N ILE A 221 3.37 -6.29 -6.94
CA ILE A 221 2.09 -5.77 -7.49
C ILE A 221 1.58 -4.64 -6.60
N LEU A 222 1.49 -4.87 -5.29
CA LEU A 222 0.98 -3.86 -4.35
C LEU A 222 1.91 -2.66 -4.23
N PHE A 223 3.23 -2.86 -4.31
CA PHE A 223 4.22 -1.79 -4.35
C PHE A 223 4.02 -0.89 -5.58
N LYS A 224 3.78 -1.46 -6.77
CA LYS A 224 3.49 -0.69 -7.99
C LYS A 224 2.25 0.18 -7.85
N ILE A 225 1.18 -0.37 -7.28
CA ILE A 225 -0.08 0.37 -7.03
C ILE A 225 0.16 1.50 -6.03
N ALA A 226 0.83 1.19 -4.91
CA ALA A 226 1.16 2.16 -3.87
C ALA A 226 2.02 3.29 -4.42
N LYS A 227 3.09 2.96 -5.16
CA LYS A 227 3.98 3.93 -5.81
C LYS A 227 3.24 4.87 -6.75
N ALA A 228 2.37 4.35 -7.61
CA ALA A 228 1.56 5.18 -8.51
C ALA A 228 0.64 6.13 -7.72
N ALA A 229 -0.05 5.62 -6.68
CA ALA A 229 -0.93 6.42 -5.84
C ALA A 229 -0.15 7.51 -5.07
N THR A 230 1.02 7.18 -4.49
CA THR A 230 1.83 8.16 -3.76
C THR A 230 2.44 9.19 -4.69
N ASN A 231 2.90 8.81 -5.88
CA ASN A 231 3.41 9.75 -6.88
C ASN A 231 2.31 10.74 -7.30
N GLN A 232 1.09 10.24 -7.52
CA GLN A 232 -0.06 11.10 -7.81
C GLN A 232 -0.36 12.06 -6.65
N LEU A 233 -0.33 11.60 -5.39
CA LEU A 233 -0.51 12.48 -4.23
C LEU A 233 0.61 13.54 -4.14
N CYS A 234 1.86 13.13 -4.34
CA CYS A 234 3.03 14.01 -4.34
C CYS A 234 2.97 15.10 -5.42
N SER A 235 2.19 14.91 -6.49
CA SER A 235 1.95 15.95 -7.49
C SER A 235 1.20 17.17 -6.94
N TYR A 236 0.54 17.04 -5.78
CA TYR A 236 -0.12 18.14 -5.06
C TYR A 236 0.73 18.76 -3.96
N SER A 237 1.94 18.25 -3.72
CA SER A 237 2.83 18.76 -2.69
C SER A 237 3.10 20.26 -2.86
N ASN A 238 3.06 21.00 -1.76
CA ASN A 238 3.38 22.42 -1.71
C ASN A 238 2.44 23.34 -2.51
N LEU A 239 1.31 22.83 -3.03
CA LEU A 239 0.31 23.66 -3.71
C LEU A 239 -0.51 24.48 -2.72
N TYR A 240 -0.96 25.63 -3.19
CA TYR A 240 -1.91 26.51 -2.51
C TYR A 240 -3.27 26.42 -3.19
N ASP A 241 -4.29 27.05 -2.59
CA ASP A 241 -5.53 27.32 -3.32
C ASP A 241 -5.28 28.30 -4.50
N PRO A 242 -6.17 28.33 -5.50
CA PRO A 242 -5.98 29.17 -6.70
C PRO A 242 -5.83 30.67 -6.40
N LYS A 243 -6.51 31.17 -5.37
CA LYS A 243 -6.49 32.60 -5.02
C LYS A 243 -5.14 32.95 -4.42
N THR A 244 -4.69 32.21 -3.42
CA THR A 244 -3.35 32.42 -2.84
C THR A 244 -2.25 32.20 -3.87
N GLN A 245 -2.36 31.20 -4.74
CA GLN A 245 -1.35 30.97 -5.77
C GLN A 245 -1.24 32.14 -6.75
N SER A 246 -2.37 32.76 -7.12
CA SER A 246 -2.39 33.97 -7.94
C SER A 246 -1.81 35.20 -7.23
N GLU A 247 -2.07 35.35 -5.93
CA GLU A 247 -1.54 36.42 -5.09
C GLU A 247 -0.01 36.30 -4.94
N ILE A 248 0.51 35.10 -4.64
CA ILE A 248 1.94 34.84 -4.54
C ILE A 248 2.64 35.19 -5.85
N TYR A 249 2.11 34.76 -7.00
CA TYR A 249 2.70 35.06 -8.31
C TYR A 249 2.77 36.58 -8.59
N ARG A 250 1.73 37.34 -8.20
CA ARG A 250 1.73 38.80 -8.33
C ARG A 250 2.77 39.45 -7.42
N SER A 251 2.86 39.00 -6.17
CA SER A 251 3.79 39.56 -5.17
C SER A 251 5.26 39.25 -5.47
N SER A 252 5.58 38.09 -6.06
CA SER A 252 6.96 37.75 -6.46
C SER A 252 7.57 38.69 -7.52
N ASN A 253 6.76 39.52 -8.17
CA ASN A 253 7.20 40.51 -9.15
C ASN A 253 7.32 41.94 -8.59
N HIS A 254 7.12 42.14 -7.28
CA HIS A 254 7.13 43.46 -6.65
C HIS A 254 8.12 43.54 -5.48
N LEU A 255 8.98 44.56 -5.47
CA LEU A 255 9.76 44.92 -4.27
C LEU A 255 8.80 45.49 -3.22
N ILE A 256 8.81 44.88 -2.04
CA ILE A 256 7.99 45.27 -0.88
C ILE A 256 8.85 46.07 0.11
N SER A 257 8.24 47.09 0.71
CA SER A 257 8.85 47.90 1.76
C SER A 257 8.91 47.16 3.09
N GLN A 258 9.79 47.59 3.99
CA GLN A 258 9.94 47.01 5.34
C GLN A 258 8.63 47.01 6.15
N LYS A 259 7.80 48.05 5.98
CA LYS A 259 6.50 48.19 6.66
C LYS A 259 5.45 47.22 6.13
N GLU A 260 5.50 46.90 4.83
CA GLU A 260 4.65 45.88 4.22
C GLU A 260 5.10 44.48 4.65
N LEU A 261 6.41 44.25 4.80
CA LEU A 261 6.95 43.00 5.33
C LEU A 261 6.45 42.70 6.76
N GLU A 262 6.43 43.71 7.64
CA GLU A 262 5.91 43.61 9.01
C GLU A 262 4.39 43.34 9.04
N GLN A 263 3.64 43.85 8.06
CA GLN A 263 2.21 43.56 7.93
C GLN A 263 1.95 42.15 7.41
N GLU A 264 2.76 41.65 6.47
CA GLU A 264 2.68 40.28 5.96
C GLU A 264 3.05 39.23 7.02
N ILE A 265 4.07 39.47 7.83
CA ILE A 265 4.47 38.55 8.93
C ILE A 265 3.33 38.34 9.94
N ASN A 266 2.47 39.35 10.12
CA ASN A 266 1.34 39.28 11.05
C ASN A 266 0.05 38.71 10.45
N LYS A 267 0.01 38.43 9.14
CA LYS A 267 -1.13 37.75 8.52
C LYS A 267 -1.10 36.25 8.81
N PRO A 268 -2.25 35.58 8.94
CA PRO A 268 -2.31 34.13 8.95
C PRO A 268 -1.66 33.61 7.68
N GLN A 269 -0.66 32.75 7.83
CA GLN A 269 -0.03 32.10 6.67
C GLN A 269 -1.11 31.29 5.93
N PRO A 270 -1.23 31.45 4.61
CA PRO A 270 -2.18 30.66 3.85
C PRO A 270 -1.82 29.17 3.95
N LEU A 271 -2.84 28.32 3.93
CA LEU A 271 -2.60 26.88 3.98
C LEU A 271 -1.86 26.43 2.71
N GLN A 272 -0.67 25.90 2.89
CA GLN A 272 0.05 25.16 1.86
C GLN A 272 -0.18 23.66 2.08
N LEU A 273 -0.46 22.91 1.02
CA LEU A 273 -0.50 21.45 1.14
C LEU A 273 0.87 20.90 1.59
N PRO A 274 0.92 19.90 2.47
CA PRO A 274 2.18 19.32 2.91
C PRO A 274 3.04 18.83 1.75
N ASN A 275 4.35 18.79 1.97
CA ASN A 275 5.23 18.03 1.10
C ASN A 275 4.98 16.53 1.31
N PHE A 276 4.12 15.93 0.49
CA PHE A 276 3.71 14.54 0.67
C PHE A 276 4.87 13.56 0.48
N GLU A 277 5.91 13.94 -0.26
CA GLU A 277 7.09 13.10 -0.51
C GLU A 277 7.78 12.66 0.80
N ASP A 278 7.80 13.52 1.81
CA ASP A 278 8.44 13.24 3.10
C ASP A 278 7.80 12.05 3.84
N PHE A 279 6.54 11.71 3.53
CA PHE A 279 5.80 10.61 4.16
C PHE A 279 5.90 9.29 3.39
N PHE A 280 6.30 9.33 2.12
CA PHE A 280 6.28 8.17 1.21
C PHE A 280 7.64 7.86 0.57
N THR A 281 8.74 8.33 1.16
CA THR A 281 10.12 8.13 0.66
C THR A 281 10.45 6.69 0.23
N LYS A 282 9.96 5.67 0.95
CA LYS A 282 10.15 4.25 0.61
C LYS A 282 9.46 3.82 -0.70
N PHE A 283 8.44 4.54 -1.16
CA PHE A 283 7.67 4.22 -2.35
C PHE A 283 8.17 4.95 -3.60
N HIS A 284 9.10 5.91 -3.46
CA HIS A 284 9.75 6.59 -4.58
C HIS A 284 10.95 5.83 -5.15
N GLN A 285 11.33 4.68 -4.56
CA GLN A 285 12.39 3.84 -5.10
C GLN A 285 11.99 3.12 -6.40
N SER A 286 12.99 2.67 -7.17
CA SER A 286 12.76 1.87 -8.38
C SER A 286 12.21 0.48 -8.03
N GLU A 287 11.53 -0.15 -8.98
CA GLU A 287 11.02 -1.52 -8.79
C GLU A 287 12.17 -2.51 -8.57
N GLU A 288 13.30 -2.32 -9.25
CA GLU A 288 14.51 -3.14 -9.09
C GLU A 288 15.14 -2.97 -7.71
N ARG A 289 15.08 -1.76 -7.13
CA ARG A 289 15.54 -1.51 -5.76
C ARG A 289 14.62 -2.18 -4.74
N TYR A 290 13.31 -2.14 -4.97
CA TYR A 290 12.35 -2.86 -4.14
C TYR A 290 12.58 -4.37 -4.20
N LEU A 291 12.74 -4.94 -5.39
CA LEU A 291 13.03 -6.37 -5.56
C LEU A 291 14.33 -6.81 -4.90
N ARG A 292 15.39 -5.98 -4.97
CA ARG A 292 16.63 -6.24 -4.22
C ARG A 292 16.39 -6.34 -2.72
N PHE A 293 15.67 -5.38 -2.15
CA PHE A 293 15.29 -5.41 -0.74
C PHE A 293 14.50 -6.67 -0.37
N VAL A 294 13.56 -7.08 -1.22
CA VAL A 294 12.77 -8.31 -1.00
C VAL A 294 13.66 -9.55 -1.01
N ASN A 295 14.57 -9.66 -1.98
CA ASN A 295 15.49 -10.79 -2.09
C ASN A 295 16.44 -10.86 -0.89
N GLU A 296 17.08 -9.74 -0.53
CA GLU A 296 17.98 -9.64 0.63
C GLU A 296 17.28 -10.07 1.94
N ARG A 297 16.01 -9.68 2.11
CA ARG A 297 15.20 -10.06 3.28
C ARG A 297 14.97 -11.56 3.34
N GLN A 298 14.63 -12.18 2.21
CA GLN A 298 14.35 -13.61 2.16
C GLN A 298 15.62 -14.45 2.35
N GLU A 299 16.75 -14.03 1.77
CA GLU A 299 18.06 -14.67 2.02
C GLU A 299 18.43 -14.64 3.52
N THR A 300 18.19 -13.51 4.20
CA THR A 300 18.47 -13.37 5.64
C THR A 300 17.59 -14.27 6.50
N ARG A 301 16.32 -14.47 6.12
CA ARG A 301 15.36 -15.31 6.85
C ARG A 301 15.83 -16.78 6.90
N TYR A 302 16.29 -17.32 5.77
CA TYR A 302 16.78 -18.70 5.69
C TYR A 302 18.19 -18.90 6.27
N ALA A 303 18.98 -17.83 6.45
CA ALA A 303 20.28 -17.92 7.12
C ALA A 303 20.17 -17.97 8.66
N SER A 304 18.99 -17.64 9.22
CA SER A 304 18.73 -17.61 10.66
C SER A 304 17.95 -18.81 11.23
N GLU A 305 17.53 -19.74 10.35
CA GLU A 305 16.88 -21.01 10.69
C GLU A 305 17.86 -22.18 10.54
#